data_AF-A0A392UI06-F1
#
_entry.id   AF-A0A392UI06-F1
#
_cell.length_a   1.000
_cell.length_b   1.000
_cell.length_c   1.000
_cell.angle_alpha   90.00
_cell.angle_beta   90.00
_cell.angle_gamma   90.00
#
_symmetry.space_group_name_H-M   'P 1'
#
loop_
_entity.id
_entity.type
_entity.pdbx_description
1 polymer ?
#
loop_
_entity_poly.entity_id
_entity_poly.type
_entity_poly.pdbx_seq_one_letter_code
_entity_poly.pdbx_strand_id
1 'polypeptide(L)' 'MEPTRILWVLAGCGGLFRNSDGRWIKGYSRKIGTCGAFSAEMWG' A
#
# COMPACT_ATOMS: atom_id res chain seq x y z
N MET A 1 -18.90 -18.95 14.22
CA MET A 1 -17.61 -18.57 13.60
C MET A 1 -17.91 -18.28 12.15
N GLU A 2 -18.16 -17.01 11.82
CA GLU A 2 -18.54 -16.58 10.46
C GLU A 2 -17.27 -16.48 9.60
N PRO A 3 -17.22 -17.06 8.39
CA PRO A 3 -16.04 -16.99 7.54
C PRO A 3 -15.90 -15.57 7.01
N THR A 4 -14.88 -14.86 7.49
CA THR A 4 -14.55 -13.51 7.05
C THR A 4 -14.26 -13.50 5.55
N ARG A 5 -15.15 -12.85 4.80
CA ARG A 5 -14.98 -12.58 3.37
C ARG A 5 -13.74 -11.70 3.16
N ILE A 6 -12.59 -12.30 2.90
CA ILE A 6 -11.41 -11.57 2.42
C ILE A 6 -11.75 -11.09 1.00
N LEU A 7 -12.26 -9.87 0.90
CA LEU A 7 -12.53 -9.24 -0.38
C LEU A 7 -11.17 -8.94 -1.03
N TRP A 8 -10.80 -9.72 -2.05
CA TRP A 8 -9.62 -9.44 -2.86
C TRP A 8 -9.93 -8.20 -3.71
N VAL A 9 -9.46 -7.04 -3.24
CA VAL A 9 -9.65 -5.75 -3.92
C VAL A 9 -8.38 -5.41 -4.69
N LEU A 10 -8.52 -4.62 -5.77
CA LEU A 10 -7.36 -4.02 -6.43
C LEU A 10 -6.63 -3.11 -5.44
N ALA A 11 -5.43 -3.51 -5.06
CA ALA A 11 -4.56 -2.80 -4.16
C ALA A 11 -3.49 -2.02 -4.92
N GLY A 12 -3.18 -0.85 -4.38
CA GLY A 12 -2.02 -0.05 -4.73
C GLY A 12 -1.30 0.40 -3.46
N CYS A 13 -0.03 0.73 -3.58
CA CYS A 13 0.74 1.37 -2.52
C CYS A 13 1.45 2.60 -3.08
N GLY A 14 1.79 3.54 -2.21
CA GLY A 14 2.57 4.69 -2.55
C GLY A 14 3.42 5.13 -1.38
N GLY A 15 4.47 5.85 -1.68
CA GLY A 15 5.41 6.34 -0.70
C GLY A 15 5.95 7.70 -1.08
N LEU A 16 6.48 8.39 -0.09
CA LEU A 16 7.02 9.73 -0.20
C LEU A 16 8.48 9.72 0.26
N PHE A 17 9.39 10.01 -0.66
CA PHE A 17 10.78 10.24 -0.29
C PHE A 17 10.92 11.68 0.21
N ARG A 18 11.36 11.80 1.46
CA ARG A 18 11.73 13.07 2.09
C ARG A 18 13.23 13.11 2.32
N ASN A 19 13.83 14.29 2.24
CA ASN A 19 15.21 14.49 2.67
C ASN A 19 15.29 14.50 4.21
N SER A 20 16.50 14.62 4.76
CA SER A 20 16.72 14.71 6.22
C SER A 20 15.99 15.89 6.86
N ASP A 21 15.77 16.98 6.11
CA ASP A 21 15.04 18.16 6.56
C ASP A 21 13.50 17.98 6.47
N GLY A 22 13.02 16.81 6.07
CA GLY A 22 11.60 16.53 5.89
C GLY A 22 10.99 17.10 4.60
N ARG A 23 11.79 17.72 3.72
CA ARG A 23 11.32 18.25 2.44
C ARG A 23 11.07 17.12 1.45
N TRP A 24 9.96 17.24 0.72
CA TRP A 24 9.61 16.29 -0.33
C TRP A 24 10.62 16.31 -1.49
N ILE A 25 11.14 15.12 -1.83
CA ILE A 25 12.02 14.91 -2.98
C ILE A 25 11.21 14.34 -4.15
N LYS A 26 10.50 13.23 -3.91
CA LYS A 26 9.76 12.50 -4.94
C LYS A 26 8.70 11.59 -4.33
N GLY A 27 7.55 11.46 -4.98
CA GLY A 27 6.52 10.48 -4.65
C GLY A 27 6.54 9.33 -5.65
N TYR A 28 6.06 8.17 -5.23
CA TYR A 28 5.77 7.07 -6.14
C TYR A 28 4.42 6.43 -5.81
N SER A 29 3.80 5.83 -6.83
CA SER A 29 2.59 5.03 -6.68
C SER A 29 2.73 3.80 -7.56
N ARG A 30 2.47 2.62 -6.99
CA ARG A 30 2.60 1.33 -7.67
C ARG A 30 1.34 0.51 -7.47
N LYS A 31 0.85 -0.07 -8.57
CA LYS A 31 -0.20 -1.07 -8.54
C LYS A 31 0.38 -2.39 -8.03
N ILE A 32 -0.20 -2.94 -6.96
CA ILE A 32 0.22 -4.22 -6.36
C ILE A 32 -0.56 -5.38 -6.97
N GLY A 33 -1.80 -5.14 -7.42
CA GLY A 33 -2.68 -6.16 -8.00
C GLY A 33 -3.82 -6.52 -7.05
N THR A 34 -4.46 -7.66 -7.24
CA THR A 34 -5.51 -8.14 -6.32
C THR A 34 -4.89 -8.72 -5.07
N CYS A 35 -5.13 -8.09 -3.93
CA CYS A 35 -4.44 -8.36 -2.68
C CYS A 35 -5.39 -8.05 -1.51
N GLY A 36 -5.33 -8.85 -0.43
CA GLY A 36 -6.10 -8.59 0.78
C GLY A 36 -5.52 -7.39 1.55
N ALA A 37 -6.33 -6.74 2.39
CA ALA A 37 -5.91 -5.55 3.14
C ALA A 37 -4.59 -5.74 3.89
N PHE A 38 -4.46 -6.83 4.66
CA PHE A 38 -3.24 -7.16 5.41
C PHE A 38 -2.01 -7.36 4.51
N SER A 39 -2.18 -8.05 3.38
CA SER A 39 -1.09 -8.25 2.44
C SER A 39 -0.68 -6.94 1.78
N ALA A 40 -1.61 -6.00 1.54
CA ALA A 40 -1.32 -4.69 0.94
C ALA A 40 -0.51 -3.78 1.89
N GLU A 41 -0.80 -3.83 3.19
CA GLU A 41 -0.07 -3.06 4.21
C GLU A 41 1.42 -3.43 4.30
N MET A 42 1.77 -4.69 4.03
CA MET A 42 3.16 -5.16 4.06
C MET A 42 4.01 -4.71 2.85
N TRP A 43 3.43 -4.09 1.82
CA TRP A 43 4.17 -3.61 0.64
C TRP A 43 4.66 -2.15 0.72
N GLY A 44 4.42 -1.47 1.85
CA GLY A 44 4.86 -0.09 2.10
C GLY A 44 6.36 0.07 2.30
#